data_AF-A0A954YGW1-F1
#
_entry.id   AF-A0A954YGW1-F1
#
_cell.length_a   1.000
_cell.length_b   1.000
_cell.length_c   1.000
_cell.angle_alpha   90.00
_cell.angle_beta   90.00
_cell.angle_gamma   90.00
#
_symmetry.space_group_name_H-M   'P 1'
#
loop_
_entity.id
_entity.type
_entity.pdbx_description
1 polymer ?
#
loop_
_entity_poly.entity_id
_entity_poly.type
_entity_poly.pdbx_seq_one_letter_code
_entity_poly.pdbx_strand_id
1 'polypeptide(L)'
;APDLFLHAAAQMGVDASRCLVIEDSMPGLQAAASAGMEVWWFTGGSHLPGREGFETVNGRKTTVFDKWSRFFDIAPELRKGGDRVTGNG
;
A
#
# COMPACT_ATOMS: atom_id res chain seq x y z
N ALA A 1 16.04 -4.54 -3.22
CA ALA A 1 15.39 -4.55 -1.90
C ALA A 1 14.00 -5.16 -2.04
N PRO A 2 13.66 -6.12 -1.16
CA PRO A 2 12.28 -6.25 -0.63
C PRO A 2 12.24 -6.43 0.91
N ASP A 3 13.40 -6.54 1.56
CA ASP A 3 13.57 -7.13 2.90
C ASP A 3 12.80 -6.41 4.01
N LEU A 4 12.76 -5.07 3.98
CA LEU A 4 12.05 -4.27 4.99
C LEU A 4 10.54 -4.59 5.00
N PHE A 5 9.94 -4.73 3.82
CA PHE A 5 8.52 -5.03 3.68
C PHE A 5 8.21 -6.46 4.12
N LEU A 6 9.04 -7.42 3.71
CA LEU A 6 8.92 -8.81 4.17
C LEU A 6 9.08 -8.93 5.68
N HIS A 7 10.02 -8.19 6.27
CA HIS A 7 10.21 -8.13 7.72
C HIS A 7 8.97 -7.56 8.42
N ALA A 8 8.39 -6.46 7.91
CA ALA A 8 7.18 -5.86 8.49
C ALA A 8 5.99 -6.83 8.46
N ALA A 9 5.76 -7.51 7.34
CA ALA A 9 4.70 -8.52 7.22
C ALA A 9 4.90 -9.69 8.21
N ALA A 10 6.14 -10.17 8.35
CA ALA A 10 6.49 -11.22 9.30
C ALA A 10 6.27 -10.79 10.76
N GLN A 11 6.66 -9.56 11.13
CA GLN A 11 6.41 -9.00 12.47
C GLN A 11 4.92 -8.88 12.79
N MET A 12 4.08 -8.63 11.78
CA MET A 12 2.64 -8.55 11.93
C MET A 12 1.92 -9.91 11.83
N GLY A 13 2.64 -10.99 11.47
CA GLY A 13 2.04 -12.31 11.25
C GLY A 13 1.08 -12.36 10.06
N VAL A 14 1.29 -11.50 9.05
CA VAL A 14 0.43 -11.39 7.86
C VAL A 14 1.22 -11.81 6.62
N ASP A 15 0.58 -12.51 5.69
CA ASP A 15 1.19 -12.84 4.41
C ASP A 15 1.40 -11.58 3.55
N ALA A 16 2.54 -11.47 2.87
CA ALA A 16 2.87 -10.30 2.07
C ALA A 16 1.84 -10.01 0.96
N SER A 17 1.22 -11.04 0.38
CA SER A 17 0.16 -10.87 -0.64
C SER A 17 -1.14 -10.26 -0.08
N ARG A 18 -1.27 -10.20 1.25
CA ARG A 18 -2.38 -9.56 1.97
C ARG A 18 -2.04 -8.17 2.49
N CYS A 19 -0.85 -7.67 2.19
CA CYS A 19 -0.43 -6.32 2.57
C CYS A 19 -0.68 -5.35 1.42
N LEU A 20 -1.25 -4.19 1.77
CA LEU A 20 -1.27 -2.99 0.92
C LEU A 20 -0.23 -2.00 1.46
N VAL A 21 0.70 -1.60 0.60
CA VAL A 21 1.70 -0.57 0.90
C VAL A 21 1.30 0.73 0.22
N ILE A 22 1.29 1.83 0.98
CA ILE A 22 1.12 3.18 0.46
C ILE A 22 2.50 3.84 0.55
N GLU A 23 3.09 4.19 -0.60
CA GLU A 23 4.43 4.76 -0.66
C GLU A 23 4.51 6.00 -1.54
N ASP A 24 5.38 6.96 -1.21
CA ASP A 24 5.59 8.20 -1.96
C ASP A 24 6.85 8.19 -2.85
N SER A 25 7.72 7.18 -2.69
CA SER A 25 8.96 7.03 -3.44
C SER A 25 8.95 5.85 -4.42
N MET A 26 9.55 6.04 -5.61
CA MET A 26 9.70 4.96 -6.60
C MET A 26 10.54 3.78 -6.07
N PRO A 27 11.67 3.98 -5.35
CA PRO A 27 12.42 2.88 -4.77
C PRO A 27 11.61 2.06 -3.76
N GLY A 28 10.80 2.72 -2.92
CA GLY A 28 9.92 2.05 -1.96
C GLY A 28 8.82 1.24 -2.64
N LEU A 29 8.15 1.81 -3.65
CA LEU A 29 7.15 1.10 -4.47
C LEU A 29 7.74 -0.15 -5.14
N GLN A 30 8.93 -0.04 -5.74
CA GLN A 30 9.59 -1.17 -6.38
C GLN A 30 9.97 -2.26 -5.38
N ALA A 31 10.40 -1.87 -4.17
CA ALA A 31 10.76 -2.81 -3.12
C ALA A 31 9.54 -3.56 -2.56
N ALA A 32 8.44 -2.85 -2.30
CA ALA A 32 7.17 -3.46 -1.86
C ALA A 32 6.57 -4.37 -2.94
N ALA A 33 6.59 -3.95 -4.20
CA ALA A 33 6.12 -4.77 -5.30
C ALA A 33 6.98 -6.05 -5.46
N SER A 34 8.30 -5.94 -5.27
CA SER A 34 9.21 -7.10 -5.29
C SER A 34 8.98 -8.04 -4.10
N ALA A 35 8.46 -7.53 -2.98
CA ALA A 35 8.03 -8.35 -1.84
C ALA A 35 6.69 -9.08 -2.09
N GLY A 36 6.05 -8.89 -3.24
CA GLY A 36 4.76 -9.51 -3.57
C GLY A 36 3.55 -8.81 -2.97
N MET A 37 3.72 -7.58 -2.47
CA MET A 37 2.64 -6.78 -1.87
C MET A 37 1.86 -5.99 -2.93
N GLU A 38 0.63 -5.62 -2.61
CA GLU A 38 -0.09 -4.57 -3.33
C GLU A 38 0.55 -3.21 -3.00
N VAL A 39 0.69 -2.35 -4.00
CA VAL A 39 1.31 -1.03 -3.83
C VAL A 39 0.43 0.05 -4.41
N TRP A 40 0.29 1.15 -3.67
CA TRP A 40 -0.34 2.39 -4.10
C TRP A 40 0.68 3.53 -3.96
N TRP A 41 0.73 4.40 -4.97
CA TRP A 41 1.61 5.57 -4.99
C TRP A 41 0.89 6.79 -4.44
N PHE A 42 1.36 7.31 -3.31
CA PHE A 42 0.93 8.58 -2.77
C PHE A 42 1.79 9.74 -3.31
N THR A 43 1.18 10.68 -4.03
CA THR A 43 1.86 11.83 -4.65
C THR A 43 1.62 13.15 -3.92
N GLY A 44 0.84 13.13 -2.84
CA GLY A 44 0.44 14.34 -2.10
C GLY A 44 1.55 14.99 -1.26
N GLY A 45 2.59 14.22 -0.90
CA GLY A 45 3.76 14.70 -0.17
C GLY A 45 4.95 15.03 -1.08
N SER A 46 4.96 14.50 -2.31
CA SER A 46 5.98 14.82 -3.30
C SER A 46 5.65 16.19 -3.92
N HIS A 47 6.67 16.95 -4.34
CA HIS A 47 6.50 18.23 -5.06
C HIS A 47 5.81 18.09 -6.46
N LEU A 48 5.03 17.03 -6.67
CA LEU A 48 4.27 16.67 -7.85
C LEU A 48 2.76 16.73 -7.54
N PRO A 49 2.20 17.92 -7.27
CA PRO A 49 0.77 18.04 -7.00
C PRO A 49 -0.06 17.59 -8.22
N GLY A 50 -1.16 16.87 -7.98
CA GLY A 50 -2.20 16.62 -8.99
C GLY A 50 -2.00 15.38 -9.87
N ARG A 51 -1.19 14.39 -9.47
CA ARG A 51 -1.13 13.09 -10.17
C ARG A 51 -2.08 12.11 -9.51
N GLU A 52 -3.17 11.79 -10.19
CA GLU A 52 -4.14 10.74 -9.84
C GLU A 52 -4.27 9.75 -11.01
N GLY A 53 -4.70 8.51 -10.72
CA GLY A 53 -5.00 7.51 -11.75
C GLY A 53 -4.25 6.21 -11.53
N PHE A 54 -3.64 5.68 -12.59
CA PHE A 54 -2.92 4.41 -12.54
C PHE A 54 -1.57 4.49 -13.25
N GLU A 55 -0.58 3.85 -12.64
CA GLU A 55 0.76 3.69 -13.21
C GLU A 55 1.15 2.22 -13.25
N THR A 56 2.24 1.91 -13.95
CA THR A 56 2.81 0.55 -13.93
C THR A 56 4.09 0.54 -13.09
N VAL A 57 4.07 -0.23 -12.00
CA VAL A 57 5.27 -0.50 -11.17
C VAL A 57 5.54 -2.00 -11.25
N ASN A 58 6.76 -2.38 -11.67
CA ASN A 58 7.16 -3.78 -11.84
C ASN A 58 6.15 -4.63 -12.64
N GLY A 59 5.56 -4.05 -13.69
CA GLY A 59 4.57 -4.72 -14.53
C GLY A 59 3.16 -4.84 -13.93
N ARG A 60 2.90 -4.23 -12.76
CA ARG A 60 1.60 -4.22 -12.09
C ARG A 60 0.95 -2.85 -12.13
N LYS A 61 -0.36 -2.83 -12.38
CA LYS A 61 -1.19 -1.63 -12.25
C LYS A 61 -1.20 -1.17 -10.80
N THR A 62 -0.80 0.07 -10.57
CA THR A 62 -0.60 0.71 -9.26
C THR A 62 -1.50 1.93 -9.18
N THR A 63 -2.34 2.01 -8.15
CA THR A 63 -3.19 3.18 -7.91
C THR A 63 -2.33 4.37 -7.52
N VAL A 64 -2.58 5.54 -8.11
CA VAL A 64 -1.92 6.80 -7.76
C VAL A 64 -2.96 7.79 -7.23
N PHE A 65 -2.69 8.39 -6.08
CA PHE A 65 -3.56 9.38 -5.45
C PHE A 65 -2.77 10.43 -4.69
N ASP A 66 -3.30 11.64 -4.59
CA ASP A 66 -2.59 12.79 -4.00
C ASP A 66 -3.20 13.26 -2.65
N LYS A 67 -4.37 12.74 -2.27
CA LYS A 67 -5.10 13.17 -1.07
C LYS A 67 -5.71 12.01 -0.30
N TRP A 68 -5.47 11.99 1.00
CA TRP A 68 -6.08 11.01 1.91
C TRP A 68 -7.61 11.00 1.90
N SER A 69 -8.25 12.14 1.62
CA SER A 69 -9.71 12.19 1.48
C SER A 69 -10.25 11.26 0.40
N ARG A 70 -9.43 10.88 -0.59
CA ARG A 70 -9.78 9.94 -1.66
C ARG A 70 -9.57 8.48 -1.29
N PHE A 71 -8.83 8.17 -0.24
CA PHE A 71 -8.40 6.81 0.07
C PHE A 71 -9.57 5.82 0.12
N PHE A 72 -10.65 6.20 0.82
CA PHE A 72 -11.85 5.37 0.90
C PHE A 72 -12.85 5.55 -0.25
N ASP A 73 -12.66 6.55 -1.11
CA ASP A 73 -13.40 6.62 -2.38
C ASP A 73 -12.82 5.58 -3.36
N ILE A 74 -11.50 5.36 -3.29
CA ILE A 74 -10.77 4.40 -4.12
C ILE A 74 -10.94 2.97 -3.59
N ALA A 75 -10.82 2.76 -2.27
CA ALA A 75 -11.05 1.48 -1.60
C ALA A 75 -12.14 1.60 -0.53
N PRO A 76 -13.42 1.65 -0.93
CA PRO A 76 -14.53 1.67 0.03
C PRO A 76 -14.54 0.43 0.93
N GLU A 77 -14.07 -0.72 0.44
CA GLU A 77 -13.97 -1.98 1.18
C GLU A 77 -12.98 -1.94 2.35
N LEU A 78 -12.02 -1.00 2.34
CA LEU A 78 -11.08 -0.81 3.44
C LEU A 78 -11.66 0.05 4.58
N ARG A 79 -12.87 0.59 4.44
CA ARG A 79 -13.61 1.17 5.57
C ARG A 79 -13.98 0.03 6.52
N LYS A 80 -13.31 -0.06 7.68
CA LYS A 80 -13.57 -1.11 8.69
C LYS A 80 -15.06 -1.32 8.96
N GLY A 81 -15.55 -2.53 8.69
CA GLY A 81 -16.46 -3.25 9.59
C GLY A 81 -15.60 -4.00 10.61
N GLY A 82 -15.85 -3.79 11.91
CA GLY A 82 -14.97 -4.26 12.97
C GLY A 82 -15.00 -5.77 13.16
N ASP A 83 -13.83 -6.39 13.16
CA ASP A 83 -13.57 -7.57 13.98
C ASP A 83 -12.29 -7.31 14.77
N ARG A 84 -12.46 -7.11 16.08
CA ARG A 84 -11.38 -7.27 17.05
C ARG A 84 -11.14 -8.77 17.13
N VAL A 85 -9.93 -9.20 16.79
CA VAL A 85 -9.44 -10.50 17.22
C VAL A 85 -9.44 -10.50 18.75
N THR A 86 -10.46 -11.07 19.38
CA THR A 86 -10.40 -11.45 20.80
C THR A 86 -9.48 -12.66 20.88
N GLY A 87 -8.19 -12.41 21.17
CA GLY A 87 -7.27 -13.45 21.58
C GLY A 87 -7.78 -14.08 22.87
N ASN A 88 -7.98 -15.39 22.84
CA ASN A 88 -8.32 -16.20 24.00
C ASN A 88 -7.08 -16.26 24.91
N GLY A 89 -7.22 -15.75 26.13
CA GLY A 89 -6.28 -15.93 27.24
C GLY A 89 -6.98 -16.66 28.38
#